data_AF-A0A844AGH2-F1
#
_entry.id   AF-A0A844AGH2-F1
#
_cell.length_a   1.000
_cell.length_b   1.000
_cell.length_c   1.000
_cell.angle_alpha   90.00
_cell.angle_beta   90.00
_cell.angle_gamma   90.00
#
_symmetry.space_group_name_H-M   'P 1'
#
loop_
_entity.id
_entity.type
_entity.pdbx_description
1 polymer ?
#
loop_
_entity_poly.entity_id
_entity_poly.type
_entity_poly.pdbx_seq_one_letter_code
_entity_poly.pdbx_strand_id
1 'polypeptide(L)' 'MASTKRSYDESLLRQAFDVARRSREGGDHPFGSILADHGGNVLLEQCNGYSSEGG' A
#
# COMPACT_ATOMS: atom_id res chain seq x y z
N MET A 1 -17.39 -16.81 7.01
CA MET A 1 -16.25 -16.25 7.77
C MET A 1 -16.52 -14.76 7.93
N ALA A 2 -16.76 -14.28 9.15
CA ALA A 2 -17.08 -12.88 9.38
C ALA A 2 -15.85 -12.02 9.08
N SER A 3 -16.02 -11.02 8.21
CA SER A 3 -15.00 -9.99 7.99
C SER A 3 -14.93 -9.11 9.24
N THR A 4 -13.97 -9.38 10.12
CA THR A 4 -13.66 -8.52 11.27
C THR A 4 -12.73 -7.40 10.82
N LYS A 5 -13.30 -6.33 10.25
CA LYS A 5 -12.61 -5.07 9.98
C LYS A 5 -12.16 -4.46 11.31
N ARG A 6 -10.86 -4.27 11.51
CA ARG A 6 -10.29 -3.55 12.65
C ARG A 6 -10.49 -2.05 12.45
N SER A 7 -10.50 -1.29 13.56
CA SER A 7 -10.75 0.16 13.52
C SER A 7 -9.75 0.94 12.66
N TYR A 8 -8.53 0.43 12.51
CA TYR A 8 -7.45 1.07 11.76
C TYR A 8 -7.34 0.62 10.30
N ASP A 9 -8.08 -0.41 9.88
CA ASP A 9 -7.93 -1.00 8.53
C ASP A 9 -8.20 0.02 7.42
N GLU A 10 -9.16 0.93 7.65
CA GLU A 10 -9.47 1.98 6.68
C GLU A 10 -8.35 3.01 6.56
N SER A 11 -7.71 3.37 7.66
CA SER A 11 -6.57 4.29 7.66
C SER A 11 -5.38 3.67 6.93
N LEU A 12 -5.09 2.38 7.18
CA LEU A 12 -4.06 1.64 6.46
C LEU A 12 -4.35 1.55 4.96
N LEU A 13 -5.61 1.28 4.57
CA LEU A 13 -6.00 1.24 3.17
C LEU A 13 -5.83 2.61 2.48
N ARG A 14 -6.18 3.70 3.16
CA ARG A 14 -5.99 5.06 2.63
C ARG A 14 -4.50 5.39 2.46
N GLN A 15 -3.65 4.99 3.40
CA GLN A 15 -2.20 5.15 3.25
C GLN A 15 -1.65 4.33 2.07
N ALA A 16 -2.17 3.13 1.80
CA ALA A 16 -1.77 2.35 0.63
C ALA A 16 -2.10 3.08 -0.70
N PHE A 17 -3.15 3.92 -0.73
CA PHE A 17 -3.43 4.77 -1.88
C PHE A 17 -2.39 5.89 -2.05
N ASP A 18 -1.80 6.40 -0.96
CA ASP A 18 -0.70 7.36 -1.02
C ASP A 18 0.56 6.72 -1.62
N VAL A 19 0.84 5.46 -1.28
CA VAL A 19 1.90 4.66 -1.91
C VAL A 19 1.63 4.49 -3.41
N ALA A 20 0.42 4.10 -3.80
CA ALA A 20 0.05 3.92 -5.20
C ALA A 20 0.13 5.23 -6.02
N ARG A 21 -0.18 6.38 -5.40
CA ARG A 21 -0.03 7.70 -6.03
C ARG A 21 1.43 8.02 -6.31
N ARG A 22 2.33 7.76 -5.35
CA ARG A 22 3.78 7.93 -5.54
C ARG A 22 4.32 7.05 -6.67
N SER A 23 3.84 5.81 -6.77
CA SER A 23 4.18 4.90 -7.88
C SER A 23 3.77 5.49 -9.23
N ARG A 24 2.55 6.04 -9.33
CA ARG A 24 2.08 6.73 -10.55
C ARG A 24 2.92 7.96 -10.89
N GLU A 25 3.27 8.77 -9.90
CA GLU A 25 4.11 9.96 -10.09
C GLU A 25 5.53 9.58 -10.58
N GLY A 26 6.03 8.41 -10.18
CA GLY A 26 7.28 7.83 -10.68
C GLY A 26 7.23 7.25 -12.09
N GLY A 27 6.05 7.23 -12.74
CA GLY A 27 5.87 6.61 -14.07
C GLY A 27 5.62 5.10 -14.04
N ASP A 28 5.49 4.52 -12.84
CA ASP A 28 5.23 3.10 -12.64
C ASP A 28 3.73 2.82 -12.56
N HIS A 29 3.36 1.55 -12.76
CA HIS A 29 1.97 1.12 -12.65
C HIS A 29 1.45 1.35 -11.22
N PRO A 30 0.30 2.03 -11.05
CA PRO A 30 -0.18 2.51 -9.75
C PRO A 30 -0.56 1.35 -8.82
N PHE A 31 0.41 0.91 -8.02
CA PHE A 31 0.23 -0.10 -6.99
C PHE A 31 0.91 0.35 -5.69
N GLY A 32 0.24 0.11 -4.57
CA GLY A 32 0.74 0.43 -3.26
C GLY A 32 0.29 -0.61 -2.25
N SER A 33 1.24 -1.06 -1.43
CA SER A 33 1.00 -2.02 -0.37
C SER A 33 1.64 -1.55 0.93
N ILE A 34 1.02 -1.94 2.04
CA ILE A 34 1.48 -1.64 3.39
C ILE A 34 1.48 -2.91 4.21
N LEU A 35 2.59 -3.16 4.92
CA LEU A 35 2.69 -4.16 5.97
C LEU A 35 2.54 -3.44 7.32
N ALA A 36 1.56 -3.87 8.12
CA ALA A 36 1.35 -3.36 9.46
C ALA A 36 1.38 -4.48 10.51
N ASP A 37 1.76 -4.13 11.73
CA ASP A 37 1.72 -5.05 12.87
C ASP A 37 0.29 -5.23 13.43
N HIS A 38 0.15 -5.98 14.52
CA HIS A 38 -1.13 -6.19 15.19
C HIS A 38 -1.76 -4.90 15.76
N GLY A 39 -0.95 -3.89 16.07
CA GLY A 39 -1.39 -2.59 16.56
C GLY A 39 -1.81 -1.62 15.45
N GLY A 40 -1.61 -1.99 14.18
CA GLY A 40 -1.82 -1.10 13.04
C GLY A 40 -0.65 -0.15 12.78
N ASN A 41 0.52 -0.40 13.37
CA ASN A 41 1.73 0.36 13.08
C ASN A 41 2.31 -0.10 11.75
N VAL A 42 2.62 0.84 10.85
CA VAL A 42 3.25 0.54 9.56
C VAL A 42 4.69 0.11 9.77
N LEU A 43 5.02 -1.07 9.29
CA LEU A 43 6.38 -1.63 9.29
C LEU A 43 7.07 -1.41 7.95
N LEU A 44 6.31 -1.45 6.84
CA LEU A 44 6.84 -1.30 5.49
C LEU A 44 5.79 -0.73 4.54
N GLU A 45 6.24 0.11 3.62
CA GLU A 45 5.50 0.54 2.42
C GLU A 45 6.20 -0.02 1.18
N GLN A 46 5.44 -0.47 0.19
CA GLN A 46 6.01 -0.93 -1.07
C GLN A 46 5.16 -0.51 -2.26
N CYS A 47 5.82 0.19 -3.21
CA CYS A 47 5.31 0.50 -4.54
C CYS A 47 5.52 -0.70 -5.48
N ASN A 48 4.96 -0.64 -6.68
CA ASN A 48 5.24 -1.64 -7.71
C ASN A 48 6.76 -1.82 -7.89
N GLY A 49 7.26 -3.04 -7.70
CA GLY A 49 8.68 -3.37 -7.86
C GLY A 49 9.10 -3.61 -9.32
N TYR A 50 8.17 -3.52 -10.26
CA TYR A 50 8.43 -3.57 -11.69
C TYR A 50 8.30 -2.16 -12.23
N SER A 51 9.43 -1.50 -12.49
CA SER A 51 9.40 -0.22 -13.17
C SER A 51 8.90 -0.42 -14.60
N SER A 52 8.14 0.55 -15.13
CA SER A 52 7.56 0.47 -16.49
C SER A 52 8.62 0.35 -17.60
N GLU A 53 9.91 0.45 -17.28
CA GLU A 53 11.03 0.07 -18.14
C GLU A 53 11.23 -1.45 -18.08
N GLY A 54 10.38 -2.18 -18.81
CA GLY A 54 10.63 -3.59 -19.11
C GLY A 54 12.08 -3.80 -19.55
N GLY A 55 12.72 -4.86 -19.05
CA GLY A 55 14.11 -5.21 -19.35
C GLY A 55 14.41 -5.41 -20.82
#